data_AF-A0A425WPT0-F1
#
_entry.id   AF-A0A425WPT0-F1
#
_cell.length_a   1.000
_cell.length_b   1.000
_cell.length_c   1.000
_cell.angle_alpha   90.00
_cell.angle_beta   90.00
_cell.angle_gamma   90.00
#
_symmetry.space_group_name_H-M   'P 1'
#
loop_
_entity.id
_entity.type
_entity.pdbx_description
1 polymer ?
#
loop_
_entity_poly.entity_id
_entity_poly.type
_entity_poly.pdbx_seq_one_letter_code
_entity_poly.pdbx_strand_id
1 'polypeptide(L)'
;MATYDSHAADRHGIMIYDCADTEELRSIGSSLEKNDGFRVAAGCAGLLGTYPAPQMKHESVLVPQLNPNLAVVSGSVNSVTVSQLDYAQQQGFPRLHVPLDQIMQVNWNDTQINCFTDRCIEAVNNTHSVLVDSLGDRPDQVTTVEKSSTAITDAMGQLAAILEARRSATLMVVGGDTLASFFSHSKIRVLEPMREIVEGVVLTRFRGQDGWQYVITKSGAFSGRDVFCKILSLLQTQREGMHDGIRSI
;
A
#
# COMPACT_ATOMS: atom_id res chain seq x y z
N MET A 1 9.75 1.69 35.86
CA MET A 1 10.56 0.47 35.66
C MET A 1 9.71 -0.72 36.10
N ALA A 2 8.95 -1.32 35.19
CA ALA A 2 8.13 -2.48 35.49
C ALA A 2 9.06 -3.69 35.69
N THR A 3 9.06 -4.23 36.90
CA THR A 3 9.78 -5.47 37.24
C THR A 3 8.99 -6.64 36.66
N TYR A 4 9.38 -7.12 35.48
CA TYR A 4 8.85 -8.36 34.93
C TYR A 4 9.45 -9.53 35.71
N ASP A 5 8.56 -10.32 36.30
CA ASP A 5 8.88 -11.42 37.21
C ASP A 5 9.75 -12.48 36.51
N SER A 6 10.98 -12.66 37.00
CA SER A 6 12.00 -13.56 36.45
C SER A 6 11.66 -15.05 36.62
N HIS A 7 10.48 -15.39 37.15
CA HIS A 7 10.01 -16.76 37.36
C HIS A 7 9.07 -17.28 36.27
N ALA A 8 9.00 -16.64 35.09
CA ALA A 8 8.15 -17.06 33.99
C ALA A 8 8.57 -18.37 33.28
N ALA A 9 9.78 -18.89 33.55
CA ALA A 9 10.36 -20.03 32.82
C ALA A 9 9.56 -21.35 32.94
N ASP A 10 8.71 -21.51 33.98
CA ASP A 10 7.90 -22.72 34.21
C ASP A 10 6.42 -22.59 33.79
N ARG A 11 6.01 -21.46 33.19
CA ARG A 11 4.60 -21.21 32.84
C ARG A 11 4.35 -21.30 31.34
N HIS A 12 3.63 -22.34 30.93
CA HIS A 12 3.01 -22.38 29.61
C HIS A 12 1.86 -21.35 29.55
N GLY A 13 2.00 -20.31 28.74
CA GLY A 13 0.97 -19.28 28.60
C GLY A 13 1.34 -18.16 27.61
N ILE A 14 0.46 -17.17 27.51
CA ILE A 14 0.69 -15.94 26.73
C ILE A 14 1.06 -14.83 27.70
N MET A 15 2.18 -14.17 27.45
CA MET A 15 2.59 -12.98 28.19
C MET A 15 2.34 -11.74 27.33
N ILE A 16 1.64 -10.75 27.89
CA ILE A 16 1.34 -9.47 27.24
C ILE A 16 2.20 -8.40 27.91
N TYR A 17 2.87 -7.58 27.10
CA TYR A 17 3.68 -6.47 27.56
C TYR A 17 3.02 -5.16 27.14
N ASP A 18 2.72 -4.32 28.12
CA ASP A 18 2.30 -2.95 27.87
C ASP A 18 3.51 -2.10 27.48
N CYS A 19 3.27 -1.12 26.62
CA CYS A 19 4.29 -0.23 26.09
C CYS A 19 3.65 1.08 25.64
N ALA A 20 4.15 2.22 26.12
CA ALA A 20 3.66 3.55 25.79
C ALA A 20 4.50 4.26 24.72
N ASP A 21 5.78 3.90 24.57
CA ASP A 21 6.70 4.56 23.65
C ASP A 21 7.77 3.62 23.04
N THR A 22 8.59 4.16 22.13
CA THR A 22 9.62 3.39 21.42
C THR A 22 10.76 2.92 22.33
N GLU A 23 11.04 3.61 23.43
CA GLU A 23 12.11 3.23 24.35
C GLU A 23 11.70 2.03 25.21
N GLU A 24 10.47 2.03 25.71
CA GLU A 24 9.87 0.88 26.38
C GLU A 24 9.82 -0.33 25.44
N LEU A 25 9.44 -0.13 24.18
CA LEU A 25 9.39 -1.21 23.18
C LEU A 25 10.78 -1.83 22.94
N ARG A 26 11.83 -0.99 22.93
CA ARG A 26 13.22 -1.44 22.81
C ARG A 26 13.68 -2.23 24.03
N SER A 27 13.26 -1.82 25.22
CA SER A 27 13.53 -2.57 26.46
C SER A 27 12.85 -3.94 26.44
N ILE A 28 11.61 -4.01 25.95
CA ILE A 28 10.87 -5.27 25.77
C ILE A 28 11.59 -6.17 24.75
N GLY A 29 11.91 -5.65 23.56
CA GLY A 29 12.62 -6.40 22.52
C GLY A 29 13.95 -6.99 23.01
N SER A 30 14.73 -6.20 23.75
CA SER A 30 16.00 -6.63 24.36
C SER A 30 15.82 -7.69 25.45
N SER A 31 14.70 -7.65 26.17
CA SER A 31 14.40 -8.64 27.22
C SER A 31 13.91 -9.95 26.63
N LEU A 32 13.19 -9.90 25.51
CA LEU A 32 12.75 -11.08 24.77
C LEU A 32 13.92 -11.83 24.14
N GLU A 33 14.91 -11.13 23.57
CA GLU A 33 16.13 -11.75 23.01
C GLU A 33 16.90 -12.56 24.05
N LYS A 34 17.05 -12.00 25.26
CA LYS A 34 17.85 -12.61 26.33
C LYS A 34 17.16 -13.78 27.04
N ASN A 35 15.89 -14.02 26.73
CA ASN A 35 15.07 -14.99 27.45
C ASN A 35 14.79 -16.21 26.57
N ASP A 36 15.55 -17.29 26.84
CA ASP A 36 15.41 -18.58 26.15
C ASP A 36 14.08 -19.32 26.44
N GLY A 37 13.24 -18.78 27.32
CA GLY A 37 11.95 -19.37 27.70
C GLY A 37 10.83 -19.13 26.69
N PHE A 38 10.96 -18.16 25.77
CA PHE A 38 9.92 -17.87 24.79
C PHE A 38 10.12 -18.67 23.50
N ARG A 39 9.09 -19.43 23.10
CA ARG A 39 9.07 -20.14 21.81
C ARG A 39 8.67 -19.24 20.64
N VAL A 40 7.87 -18.21 20.89
CA VAL A 40 7.30 -17.30 19.89
C VAL A 40 7.16 -15.90 20.52
N ALA A 41 7.53 -14.87 19.77
CA ALA A 41 7.18 -13.49 20.04
C ALA A 41 6.21 -12.98 18.97
N ALA A 42 5.23 -12.15 19.36
CA ALA A 42 4.26 -11.56 18.46
C ALA A 42 4.08 -10.07 18.78
N GLY A 43 3.98 -9.24 17.75
CA GLY A 43 3.80 -7.80 17.87
C GLY A 43 3.68 -7.14 16.50
N CYS A 44 3.47 -5.83 16.48
CA CYS A 44 3.45 -5.05 15.24
C CYS A 44 4.87 -4.83 14.69
N ALA A 45 4.98 -4.14 13.55
CA ALA A 45 6.27 -3.79 12.95
C ALA A 45 7.20 -3.01 13.90
N GLY A 46 6.63 -2.26 14.85
CA GLY A 46 7.40 -1.57 15.88
C GLY A 46 8.24 -2.53 16.73
N LEU A 47 7.67 -3.69 17.12
CA LEU A 47 8.41 -4.69 17.89
C LEU A 47 9.54 -5.27 17.05
N LEU A 48 9.28 -5.61 15.79
CA LEU A 48 10.30 -6.14 14.87
C LEU A 48 11.47 -5.16 14.68
N GLY A 49 11.20 -3.85 14.60
CA GLY A 49 12.24 -2.83 14.50
C GLY A 49 13.11 -2.67 15.75
N THR A 50 12.64 -3.15 16.89
CA THR A 50 13.40 -3.17 18.16
C THR A 50 14.00 -4.53 18.48
N TYR A 51 13.48 -5.59 17.87
CA TYR A 51 14.05 -6.92 17.98
C TYR A 51 15.41 -6.89 17.28
N PRO A 52 16.48 -7.45 17.88
CA PRO A 52 17.79 -7.50 17.26
C PRO A 52 17.70 -8.31 15.98
N ALA A 53 17.55 -7.60 14.86
CA ALA A 53 17.53 -8.22 13.57
C ALA A 53 18.91 -8.86 13.36
N PRO A 54 18.99 -10.10 12.85
CA PRO A 54 20.26 -10.62 12.36
C PRO A 54 20.85 -9.57 11.42
N GLN A 55 22.18 -9.38 11.42
CA GLN A 55 22.85 -8.43 10.51
C GLN A 55 22.46 -8.78 9.07
N MET A 56 21.40 -8.17 8.57
CA MET A 56 20.90 -8.41 7.23
C MET A 56 21.84 -7.64 6.32
N LYS A 57 22.51 -8.36 5.42
CA LYS A 57 23.30 -7.71 4.37
C LYS A 57 22.35 -6.81 3.59
N HIS A 58 22.58 -5.51 3.68
CA HIS A 58 21.90 -4.54 2.82
C HIS A 58 22.50 -4.66 1.42
N GLU A 59 21.88 -5.50 0.59
CA GLU A 59 22.15 -5.46 -0.83
C GLU A 59 21.44 -4.24 -1.43
N SER A 60 22.20 -3.36 -2.07
CA SER A 60 21.62 -2.23 -2.80
C SER A 60 20.86 -2.79 -4.00
N VAL A 61 19.53 -2.79 -3.93
CA VAL A 61 18.69 -3.16 -5.08
C VAL A 61 18.55 -1.93 -5.98
N LEU A 62 19.00 -2.04 -7.22
CA LEU A 62 18.75 -1.03 -8.24
C LEU A 62 17.24 -0.88 -8.45
N VAL A 63 16.73 0.33 -8.25
CA VAL A 63 15.34 0.68 -8.54
C VAL A 63 15.23 0.90 -10.04
N PRO A 64 14.31 0.23 -10.75
CA PRO A 64 14.10 0.48 -12.17
C PRO A 64 13.60 1.90 -12.40
N GLN A 65 13.67 2.36 -13.65
CA GLN A 65 12.88 3.50 -14.05
C GLN A 65 11.40 3.10 -14.09
N LEU A 66 10.58 3.83 -13.34
CA LEU A 66 9.14 3.66 -13.29
C LEU A 66 8.46 4.57 -14.32
N ASN A 67 7.20 4.27 -14.65
CA ASN A 67 6.40 5.17 -15.48
C ASN A 67 6.21 6.50 -14.71
N PRO A 68 6.45 7.67 -15.35
CA PRO A 68 6.37 8.97 -14.69
C PRO A 68 4.96 9.38 -14.27
N ASN A 69 3.93 8.72 -14.82
CA ASN A 69 2.54 8.95 -14.45
C ASN A 69 2.14 8.08 -13.26
N LEU A 70 1.15 8.53 -12.48
CA LEU A 70 0.70 7.85 -11.26
C LEU A 70 -0.79 7.49 -11.31
N ALA A 71 -1.12 6.20 -11.14
CA ALA A 71 -2.49 5.77 -10.89
C ALA A 71 -2.62 5.28 -9.45
N VAL A 72 -3.41 5.97 -8.63
CA VAL A 72 -3.68 5.57 -7.24
C VAL A 72 -5.02 4.85 -7.17
N VAL A 73 -5.03 3.63 -6.64
CA VAL A 73 -6.26 2.87 -6.34
C VAL A 73 -6.37 2.68 -4.83
N SER A 74 -7.36 3.31 -4.22
CA SER A 74 -7.56 3.34 -2.77
C SER A 74 -8.92 2.78 -2.36
N GLY A 75 -8.95 1.58 -1.79
CA GLY A 75 -10.14 1.08 -1.10
C GLY A 75 -10.21 1.46 0.38
N SER A 76 -9.25 2.24 0.89
CA SER A 76 -9.21 2.63 2.29
C SER A 76 -10.22 3.73 2.61
N VAL A 77 -11.00 3.51 3.67
CA VAL A 77 -11.90 4.51 4.28
C VAL A 77 -11.27 5.23 5.49
N ASN A 78 -9.97 5.03 5.73
CA ASN A 78 -9.27 5.66 6.84
C ASN A 78 -9.22 7.19 6.65
N SER A 79 -9.49 7.95 7.71
CA SER A 79 -9.57 9.43 7.67
C SER A 79 -8.28 10.11 7.19
N VAL A 80 -7.11 9.51 7.47
CA VAL A 80 -5.81 9.98 6.95
C VAL A 80 -5.79 9.87 5.42
N THR A 81 -6.18 8.72 4.87
CA THR A 81 -6.21 8.51 3.42
C THR A 81 -7.27 9.39 2.75
N VAL A 82 -8.46 9.55 3.34
CA VAL A 82 -9.47 10.49 2.84
C VAL A 82 -8.89 11.90 2.73
N SER A 83 -8.23 12.39 3.80
CA SER A 83 -7.61 13.72 3.82
C SER A 83 -6.46 13.88 2.81
N GLN A 84 -5.75 12.80 2.50
CA GLN A 84 -4.69 12.76 1.47
C GLN A 84 -5.28 12.83 0.06
N LEU A 85 -6.37 12.09 -0.20
CA LEU A 85 -7.09 12.11 -1.48
C LEU A 85 -7.69 13.49 -1.75
N ASP A 86 -8.35 14.08 -0.74
CA ASP A 86 -8.92 15.43 -0.84
C ASP A 86 -7.84 16.47 -1.15
N TYR A 87 -6.69 16.37 -0.46
CA TYR A 87 -5.57 17.27 -0.70
C TYR A 87 -5.01 17.12 -2.12
N ALA A 88 -4.77 15.89 -2.59
CA ALA A 88 -4.27 15.66 -3.95
C ALA A 88 -5.26 16.15 -5.02
N GLN A 89 -6.57 15.96 -4.82
CA GLN A 89 -7.59 16.51 -5.70
C GLN A 89 -7.53 18.04 -5.75
N GLN A 90 -7.34 18.71 -4.62
CA GLN A 90 -7.13 20.17 -4.57
C GLN A 90 -5.85 20.62 -5.30
N GLN A 91 -4.83 19.73 -5.37
CA GLN A 91 -3.61 19.96 -6.15
C GLN A 91 -3.76 19.61 -7.65
N GLY A 92 -4.98 19.29 -8.11
CA GLY A 92 -5.28 19.08 -9.53
C GLY A 92 -5.27 17.62 -10.00
N PHE A 93 -5.16 16.65 -9.09
CA PHE A 93 -5.31 15.25 -9.46
C PHE A 93 -6.77 14.96 -9.83
N PRO A 94 -7.07 14.40 -11.02
CA PRO A 94 -8.40 13.89 -11.31
C PRO A 94 -8.76 12.79 -10.32
N ARG A 95 -9.98 12.85 -9.78
CA ARG A 95 -10.50 11.86 -8.85
C ARG A 95 -11.74 11.21 -9.42
N LEU A 96 -11.72 9.89 -9.53
CA LEU A 96 -12.81 9.06 -10.02
C LEU A 96 -13.29 8.14 -8.91
N HIS A 97 -14.58 8.17 -8.61
CA HIS A 97 -15.19 7.23 -7.69
C HIS A 97 -15.69 6.01 -8.46
N VAL A 98 -15.40 4.81 -7.96
CA VAL A 98 -16.02 3.61 -8.53
C VAL A 98 -17.55 3.66 -8.35
N PRO A 99 -18.35 3.22 -9.33
CA PRO A 99 -19.80 3.29 -9.24
C PRO A 99 -20.32 2.21 -8.27
N LEU A 100 -20.50 2.60 -7.01
CA LEU A 100 -20.87 1.70 -5.92
C LEU A 100 -22.23 1.04 -6.14
N ASP A 101 -23.17 1.74 -6.76
CA ASP A 101 -24.48 1.21 -7.17
C ASP A 101 -24.34 0.01 -8.13
N GLN A 102 -23.49 0.12 -9.15
CA GLN A 102 -23.26 -0.94 -10.13
C GLN A 102 -22.53 -2.14 -9.52
N ILE A 103 -21.53 -1.87 -8.68
CA ILE A 103 -20.77 -2.91 -7.96
C ILE A 103 -21.69 -3.71 -7.03
N MET A 104 -22.56 -3.03 -6.28
CA MET A 104 -23.44 -3.69 -5.31
C MET A 104 -24.63 -4.42 -5.94
N GLN A 105 -25.08 -3.99 -7.13
CA GLN A 105 -26.19 -4.64 -7.85
C GLN A 105 -25.75 -5.77 -8.80
N VAL A 106 -24.48 -6.21 -8.74
CA VAL A 106 -23.92 -7.27 -9.62
C VAL A 106 -23.93 -6.88 -11.12
N ASN A 107 -24.07 -5.59 -11.42
CA ASN A 107 -23.97 -5.06 -12.78
C ASN A 107 -22.54 -4.73 -13.17
N TRP A 108 -21.57 -4.90 -12.26
CA TRP A 108 -20.15 -4.69 -12.50
C TRP A 108 -19.52 -5.92 -13.15
N ASN A 109 -19.51 -5.93 -14.49
CA ASN A 109 -18.88 -6.98 -15.28
C ASN A 109 -17.66 -6.45 -16.06
N ASP A 110 -17.02 -7.35 -16.82
CA ASP A 110 -15.82 -7.06 -17.60
C ASP A 110 -15.96 -5.83 -18.51
N THR A 111 -17.15 -5.57 -19.06
CA THR A 111 -17.39 -4.41 -19.91
C THR A 111 -17.31 -3.11 -19.10
N GLN A 112 -18.03 -3.01 -17.97
CA GLN A 112 -18.04 -1.79 -17.17
C GLN A 112 -16.67 -1.51 -16.56
N ILE A 113 -15.98 -2.52 -16.05
CA ILE A 113 -14.66 -2.32 -15.46
C ILE A 113 -13.63 -1.89 -16.50
N ASN A 114 -13.68 -2.45 -17.73
CA ASN A 114 -12.80 -1.99 -18.80
C ASN A 114 -13.12 -0.55 -19.22
N CYS A 115 -14.40 -0.19 -19.40
CA CYS A 115 -14.77 1.19 -19.70
C CYS A 115 -14.34 2.17 -18.59
N PHE A 116 -14.47 1.78 -17.32
CA PHE A 116 -13.99 2.60 -16.20
C PHE A 116 -12.45 2.71 -16.20
N THR A 117 -11.76 1.62 -16.51
CA THR A 117 -10.30 1.61 -16.65
C THR A 117 -9.84 2.54 -17.76
N ASP A 118 -10.50 2.53 -18.92
CA ASP A 118 -10.17 3.41 -20.05
C ASP A 118 -10.30 4.88 -19.67
N ARG A 119 -11.33 5.25 -18.88
CA ARG A 119 -11.47 6.61 -18.32
C ARG A 119 -10.33 6.97 -17.36
N CYS A 120 -9.85 6.02 -16.56
CA CYS A 120 -8.70 6.24 -15.68
C CYS A 120 -7.43 6.50 -16.51
N ILE A 121 -7.22 5.73 -17.58
CA ILE A 121 -6.08 5.89 -18.49
C ILE A 121 -6.16 7.24 -19.23
N GLU A 122 -7.35 7.65 -19.66
CA GLU A 122 -7.56 8.97 -20.26
C GLU A 122 -7.20 10.10 -19.29
N ALA A 123 -7.65 10.02 -18.02
CA ALA A 123 -7.29 10.99 -16.99
C ALA A 123 -5.77 11.06 -16.75
N VAL A 124 -5.12 9.90 -16.69
CA VAL A 124 -3.66 9.77 -16.61
C VAL A 124 -2.98 10.45 -17.80
N ASN A 125 -3.42 10.20 -19.02
CA ASN A 125 -2.80 10.77 -20.21
C ASN A 125 -2.93 12.30 -20.25
N ASN A 126 -4.04 12.83 -19.74
CA ASN A 126 -4.32 14.27 -19.75
C ASN A 126 -3.62 15.03 -18.61
N THR A 127 -3.40 14.39 -17.45
CA THR A 127 -2.98 15.10 -16.22
C THR A 127 -1.78 14.46 -15.50
N HIS A 128 -1.24 13.37 -16.06
CA HIS A 128 -0.13 12.57 -15.53
C HIS A 128 -0.50 11.82 -14.24
N SER A 129 -1.75 11.90 -13.78
CA SER A 129 -2.21 11.20 -12.59
C SER A 129 -3.70 10.86 -12.60
N VAL A 130 -4.10 9.91 -11.76
CA VAL A 130 -5.51 9.69 -11.41
C VAL A 130 -5.60 9.12 -10.00
N LEU A 131 -6.62 9.55 -9.25
CA LEU A 131 -7.04 8.97 -7.99
C LEU A 131 -8.32 8.17 -8.23
N VAL A 132 -8.34 6.91 -7.80
CA VAL A 132 -9.53 6.07 -7.82
C VAL A 132 -9.84 5.60 -6.41
N ASP A 133 -11.07 5.82 -5.95
CA ASP A 133 -11.50 5.37 -4.63
C ASP A 133 -12.96 4.88 -4.56
N SER A 134 -13.31 4.31 -3.41
CA SER A 134 -14.64 3.80 -3.07
C SER A 134 -15.45 4.72 -2.13
N LEU A 135 -15.13 6.03 -2.13
CA LEU A 135 -15.75 7.05 -1.28
C LEU A 135 -16.89 7.81 -1.97
N GLY A 136 -17.33 7.35 -3.15
CA GLY A 136 -18.48 7.90 -3.85
C GLY A 136 -19.82 7.63 -3.15
N ASP A 137 -20.89 8.13 -3.78
CA ASP A 137 -22.24 7.99 -3.25
C ASP A 137 -22.66 6.53 -3.10
N ARG A 138 -23.21 6.20 -1.93
CA ARG A 138 -23.76 4.87 -1.64
C ARG A 138 -25.27 4.88 -1.84
N PRO A 139 -25.85 3.86 -2.48
CA PRO A 139 -27.30 3.77 -2.57
C PRO A 139 -27.93 3.57 -1.18
N ASP A 140 -29.06 4.22 -0.93
CA ASP A 140 -29.76 4.24 0.38
C ASP A 140 -30.21 2.85 0.88
N GLN A 141 -30.18 1.81 0.03
CA GLN A 141 -30.79 0.49 0.29
C GLN A 141 -29.79 -0.62 0.65
N VAL A 142 -28.59 -0.31 1.15
CA VAL A 142 -27.61 -1.35 1.53
C VAL A 142 -27.97 -1.96 2.89
N THR A 143 -28.65 -3.11 2.85
CA THR A 143 -29.13 -3.85 4.03
C THR A 143 -28.10 -4.82 4.63
N THR A 144 -26.91 -4.98 4.05
CA THR A 144 -25.85 -5.84 4.62
C THR A 144 -24.45 -5.31 4.33
N VAL A 145 -23.83 -4.68 5.34
CA VAL A 145 -22.53 -3.98 5.25
C VAL A 145 -21.38 -4.90 4.81
N GLU A 146 -21.36 -6.16 5.27
CA GLU A 146 -20.25 -7.10 5.00
C GLU A 146 -20.16 -7.53 3.54
N LYS A 147 -21.28 -7.91 2.90
CA LYS A 147 -21.29 -8.32 1.49
C LYS A 147 -20.88 -7.18 0.55
N SER A 148 -21.30 -5.96 0.89
CA SER A 148 -20.91 -4.75 0.15
C SER A 148 -19.43 -4.45 0.25
N SER A 149 -18.82 -4.65 1.42
CA SER A 149 -17.37 -4.44 1.59
C SER A 149 -16.55 -5.39 0.73
N THR A 150 -16.92 -6.67 0.69
CA THR A 150 -16.22 -7.67 -0.13
C THR A 150 -16.33 -7.37 -1.62
N ALA A 151 -17.53 -7.02 -2.11
CA ALA A 151 -17.72 -6.69 -3.52
C ALA A 151 -16.93 -5.44 -3.95
N ILE A 152 -16.86 -4.41 -3.10
CA ILE A 152 -16.04 -3.22 -3.35
C ILE A 152 -14.57 -3.60 -3.39
N THR A 153 -14.08 -4.33 -2.38
CA THR A 153 -12.68 -4.76 -2.32
C THR A 153 -12.30 -5.57 -3.56
N ASP A 154 -13.16 -6.47 -4.00
CA ASP A 154 -12.94 -7.30 -5.19
C ASP A 154 -12.89 -6.45 -6.47
N ALA A 155 -13.85 -5.54 -6.66
CA ALA A 155 -13.88 -4.63 -7.80
C ALA A 155 -12.64 -3.72 -7.84
N MET A 156 -12.19 -3.22 -6.68
CA MET A 156 -11.00 -2.38 -6.57
C MET A 156 -9.71 -3.15 -6.89
N GLY A 157 -9.60 -4.40 -6.41
CA GLY A 157 -8.46 -5.26 -6.74
C GLY A 157 -8.43 -5.67 -8.21
N GLN A 158 -9.58 -5.99 -8.80
CA GLN A 158 -9.70 -6.27 -10.24
C GLN A 158 -9.30 -5.05 -11.07
N LEU A 159 -9.76 -3.85 -10.70
CA LEU A 159 -9.42 -2.61 -11.40
C LEU A 159 -7.90 -2.33 -11.32
N ALA A 160 -7.31 -2.49 -10.14
CA ALA A 160 -5.87 -2.37 -9.95
C ALA A 160 -5.10 -3.36 -10.85
N ALA A 161 -5.57 -4.61 -10.97
CA ALA A 161 -4.94 -5.62 -11.81
C ALA A 161 -4.98 -5.24 -13.30
N ILE A 162 -6.11 -4.71 -13.78
CA ILE A 162 -6.21 -4.25 -15.17
C ILE A 162 -5.32 -3.03 -15.39
N LEU A 163 -5.32 -2.04 -14.48
CA LEU A 163 -4.44 -0.86 -14.59
C LEU A 163 -2.96 -1.23 -14.63
N GLU A 164 -2.53 -2.18 -13.79
CA GLU A 164 -1.16 -2.71 -13.81
C GLU A 164 -0.83 -3.36 -15.15
N ALA A 165 -1.70 -4.25 -15.64
CA ALA A 165 -1.51 -4.94 -16.91
C ALA A 165 -1.46 -3.98 -18.12
N ARG A 166 -2.17 -2.84 -18.05
CA ARG A 166 -2.17 -1.80 -19.09
C ARG A 166 -0.90 -0.94 -19.12
N ARG A 167 -0.10 -0.95 -18.03
CA ARG A 167 1.19 -0.24 -17.89
C ARG A 167 1.18 1.24 -18.29
N SER A 168 0.01 1.91 -18.24
CA SER A 168 -0.14 3.32 -18.65
C SER A 168 0.35 4.31 -17.59
N ALA A 169 0.49 3.86 -16.33
CA ALA A 169 1.04 4.59 -15.20
C ALA A 169 1.72 3.63 -14.23
N THR A 170 2.53 4.16 -13.32
CA THR A 170 2.96 3.45 -12.12
C THR A 170 1.73 3.28 -11.22
N LEU A 171 1.38 2.04 -10.91
CA LEU A 171 0.28 1.75 -10.01
C LEU A 171 0.70 1.94 -8.55
N MET A 172 -0.12 2.66 -7.79
CA MET A 172 -0.06 2.74 -6.35
C MET A 172 -1.36 2.18 -5.75
N VAL A 173 -1.26 1.21 -4.84
CA VAL A 173 -2.40 0.63 -4.15
C VAL A 173 -2.39 1.05 -2.68
N VAL A 174 -3.54 1.56 -2.20
CA VAL A 174 -3.72 2.04 -0.82
C VAL A 174 -4.77 1.20 -0.10
N GLY A 175 -4.36 0.58 1.00
CA GLY A 175 -5.21 -0.30 1.82
C GLY A 175 -4.89 -1.78 1.65
N GLY A 176 -4.87 -2.51 2.77
CA GLY A 176 -4.46 -3.92 2.82
C GLY A 176 -5.39 -4.85 2.05
N ASP A 177 -6.70 -4.68 2.19
CA ASP A 177 -7.69 -5.54 1.53
C ASP A 177 -7.68 -5.36 0.01
N THR A 178 -7.58 -4.10 -0.47
CA THR A 178 -7.43 -3.79 -1.89
C THR A 178 -6.15 -4.40 -2.46
N LEU A 179 -5.06 -4.30 -1.71
CA LEU A 179 -3.78 -4.88 -2.10
C LEU A 179 -3.86 -6.42 -2.19
N ALA A 180 -4.50 -7.07 -1.21
CA ALA A 180 -4.72 -8.52 -1.22
C ALA A 180 -5.62 -8.99 -2.38
N SER A 181 -6.66 -8.22 -2.70
CA SER A 181 -7.54 -8.50 -3.84
C SER A 181 -6.79 -8.31 -5.17
N PHE A 182 -6.03 -7.23 -5.33
CA PHE A 182 -5.14 -7.01 -6.49
C PHE A 182 -4.23 -8.21 -6.74
N PHE A 183 -3.59 -8.74 -5.70
CA PHE A 183 -2.73 -9.92 -5.85
C PHE A 183 -3.49 -11.16 -6.30
N SER A 184 -4.69 -11.35 -5.79
CA SER A 184 -5.55 -12.48 -6.16
C SER A 184 -5.90 -12.42 -7.66
N HIS A 185 -6.30 -11.24 -8.15
CA HIS A 185 -6.63 -11.01 -9.56
C HIS A 185 -5.42 -11.10 -10.49
N SER A 186 -4.26 -10.58 -10.06
CA SER A 186 -3.01 -10.66 -10.82
C SER A 186 -2.28 -12.01 -10.67
N LYS A 187 -2.83 -12.96 -9.91
CA LYS A 187 -2.24 -14.28 -9.61
C LYS A 187 -0.81 -14.20 -9.05
N ILE A 188 -0.53 -13.13 -8.30
CA ILE A 188 0.77 -12.88 -7.68
C ILE A 188 0.88 -13.74 -6.42
N ARG A 189 1.97 -14.51 -6.31
CA ARG A 189 2.23 -15.36 -5.13
C ARG A 189 3.21 -14.77 -4.13
N VAL A 190 4.15 -13.97 -4.61
CA VAL A 190 5.25 -13.42 -3.81
C VAL A 190 5.46 -11.96 -4.20
N LEU A 191 5.61 -11.13 -3.18
CA LEU A 191 5.99 -9.74 -3.30
C LEU A 191 7.28 -9.51 -2.54
N GLU A 192 8.13 -8.72 -3.13
CA GLU A 192 9.41 -8.34 -2.57
C GLU A 192 9.39 -6.85 -2.30
N PRO A 193 9.21 -6.43 -1.03
CA PRO A 193 9.44 -5.05 -0.62
C PRO A 193 10.87 -4.68 -0.99
N MET A 194 11.04 -3.63 -1.80
CA MET A 194 12.37 -3.21 -2.23
C MET A 194 12.92 -2.15 -1.28
N ARG A 195 12.16 -1.06 -1.12
CA ARG A 195 12.53 0.05 -0.24
C ARG A 195 11.33 0.93 0.06
N GLU A 196 11.45 1.65 1.15
CA GLU A 196 10.64 2.83 1.42
C GLU A 196 11.08 3.98 0.50
N ILE A 197 10.13 4.60 -0.18
CA ILE A 197 10.36 5.74 -1.10
C ILE A 197 9.88 7.07 -0.51
N VAL A 198 8.89 6.99 0.38
CA VAL A 198 8.39 8.04 1.27
C VAL A 198 7.95 7.32 2.54
N GLU A 199 7.98 7.99 3.70
CA GLU A 199 7.51 7.41 4.97
C GLU A 199 6.15 6.70 4.84
N GLY A 200 6.10 5.41 5.19
CA GLY A 200 4.93 4.55 5.09
C GLY A 200 4.57 4.05 3.69
N VAL A 201 5.37 4.39 2.66
CA VAL A 201 5.14 4.05 1.24
C VAL A 201 6.29 3.21 0.70
N VAL A 202 5.97 1.99 0.27
CA VAL A 202 6.97 0.98 -0.12
C VAL A 202 6.86 0.68 -1.60
N LEU A 203 7.98 0.81 -2.33
CA LEU A 203 8.10 0.25 -3.66
C LEU A 203 8.28 -1.26 -3.54
N THR A 204 7.41 -2.00 -4.21
CA THR A 204 7.36 -3.46 -4.15
C THR A 204 7.49 -4.01 -5.56
N ARG A 205 8.21 -5.12 -5.73
CA ARG A 205 8.25 -5.84 -7.00
C ARG A 205 7.62 -7.21 -6.88
N PHE A 206 7.16 -7.72 -8.01
CA PHE A 206 6.68 -9.08 -8.15
C PHE A 206 7.01 -9.62 -9.54
N ARG A 207 6.97 -10.94 -9.70
CA ARG A 207 7.26 -11.57 -10.98
C ARG A 207 5.98 -11.75 -11.78
N GLY A 208 5.79 -10.92 -12.81
CA GLY A 208 4.74 -11.06 -13.81
C GLY A 208 5.16 -11.97 -14.96
N GLN A 209 4.32 -12.06 -16.01
CA GLN A 209 4.62 -12.84 -17.22
C GLN A 209 5.85 -12.29 -17.97
N ASP A 210 6.00 -10.96 -18.02
CA ASP A 210 7.09 -10.28 -18.74
C ASP A 210 8.31 -9.96 -17.85
N GLY A 211 8.46 -10.65 -16.72
CA GLY A 211 9.53 -10.41 -15.76
C GLY A 211 9.12 -9.53 -14.58
N TRP A 212 10.06 -8.77 -14.03
CA TRP A 212 9.82 -7.96 -12.83
C TRP A 212 8.88 -6.79 -13.13
N GLN A 213 7.78 -6.74 -12.38
CA GLN A 213 6.83 -5.64 -12.36
C GLN A 213 6.85 -4.97 -10.99
N TYR A 214 6.34 -3.74 -10.93
CA TYR A 214 6.50 -2.86 -9.79
C TYR A 214 5.18 -2.21 -9.41
N VAL A 215 4.90 -2.17 -8.12
CA VAL A 215 3.72 -1.51 -7.54
C VAL A 215 4.15 -0.75 -6.30
N ILE A 216 3.61 0.44 -6.12
CA ILE A 216 3.78 1.22 -4.90
C ILE A 216 2.67 0.82 -3.93
N THR A 217 3.00 0.54 -2.68
CA THR A 217 2.02 0.13 -1.67
C THR A 217 2.05 1.08 -0.47
N LYS A 218 0.86 1.38 0.08
CA LYS A 218 0.70 2.16 1.31
C LYS A 218 -0.40 1.58 2.17
N SER A 219 -0.20 1.53 3.49
CA SER A 219 -1.30 1.30 4.43
C SER A 219 -2.25 2.51 4.46
N GLY A 220 -3.49 2.33 4.91
CA GLY A 220 -4.46 3.43 5.00
C GLY A 220 -4.10 4.54 5.99
N ALA A 221 -3.25 4.29 7.00
CA ALA A 221 -3.12 5.18 8.17
C ALA A 221 -1.81 6.00 8.23
N PHE A 222 -0.87 5.81 7.29
CA PHE A 222 0.46 6.45 7.34
C PHE A 222 0.63 7.60 6.33
N SER A 223 1.78 8.27 6.47
CA SER A 223 2.31 9.33 5.60
C SER A 223 1.68 10.71 5.79
N GLY A 224 2.41 11.74 5.37
CA GLY A 224 1.93 13.13 5.33
C GLY A 224 0.76 13.35 4.36
N ARG A 225 0.09 14.50 4.49
CA ARG A 225 -1.09 14.85 3.68
C ARG A 225 -0.78 14.97 2.17
N ASP A 226 0.44 15.33 1.84
CA ASP A 226 0.95 15.58 0.49
C ASP A 226 1.59 14.35 -0.17
N VAL A 227 1.39 13.15 0.39
CA VAL A 227 2.08 11.92 -0.04
C VAL A 227 1.93 11.64 -1.54
N PHE A 228 0.74 11.78 -2.12
CA PHE A 228 0.53 11.50 -3.54
C PHE A 228 1.26 12.50 -4.45
N CYS A 229 1.33 13.77 -4.05
CA CYS A 229 2.10 14.80 -4.76
C CYS A 229 3.61 14.49 -4.71
N LYS A 230 4.11 14.07 -3.55
CA LYS A 230 5.51 13.64 -3.38
C LYS A 230 5.85 12.45 -4.28
N ILE A 231 4.98 11.45 -4.34
CA ILE A 231 5.19 10.27 -5.20
C ILE A 231 5.18 10.66 -6.68
N LEU A 232 4.22 11.46 -7.14
CA LEU A 232 4.18 11.92 -8.53
C LEU A 232 5.46 12.71 -8.88
N SER A 233 5.89 13.63 -8.01
CA SER A 233 7.12 14.38 -8.21
C SER A 233 8.35 13.47 -8.28
N LEU A 234 8.47 12.46 -7.41
CA LEU A 234 9.56 11.48 -7.46
C LEU A 234 9.59 10.72 -8.79
N LEU A 235 8.43 10.29 -9.30
CA LEU A 235 8.32 9.59 -10.59
C LEU A 235 8.70 10.49 -11.76
N GLN A 236 8.35 11.78 -11.70
CA GLN A 236 8.68 12.77 -12.73
C GLN A 236 10.17 13.14 -12.72
N THR A 237 10.78 13.33 -11.56
CA THR A 237 12.22 13.64 -11.47
C THR A 237 13.10 12.49 -11.96
N GLN A 238 12.70 11.23 -11.75
CA GLN A 238 13.39 10.07 -12.33
C GLN A 238 13.43 10.11 -13.87
N ARG A 239 12.43 10.73 -14.51
CA ARG A 239 12.41 10.95 -15.96
C ARG A 239 13.37 12.08 -16.38
N GLU A 240 13.43 13.17 -15.61
CA GLU A 240 14.24 14.35 -15.93
C GLU A 240 15.75 14.12 -15.79
N GLY A 241 16.19 13.32 -14.81
CA GLY A 241 17.59 12.91 -14.65
C GLY A 241 18.19 12.14 -15.85
N MET A 242 17.36 11.84 -16.86
CA MET A 242 17.74 11.22 -18.13
C MET A 242 18.01 12.25 -19.23
N HIS A 243 17.48 13.47 -19.14
CA HIS A 243 17.74 14.53 -20.12
C HIS A 243 19.06 15.28 -19.88
N ASP A 244 19.55 15.30 -18.63
CA ASP A 244 20.87 15.88 -18.29
C ASP A 244 22.05 14.88 -18.38
N GLY A 245 21.81 13.70 -18.95
CA GLY A 245 22.80 12.63 -19.13
C GLY A 245 23.79 12.78 -20.29
N ILE A 246 24.22 14.00 -20.63
CA ILE A 246 25.50 14.25 -21.32
C ILE A 246 26.25 15.34 -20.57
N ARG A 247 27.11 14.91 -19.65
CA ARG A 247 28.50 15.37 -19.50
C ARG A 247 29.18 14.50 -18.45
N SER A 248 30.04 13.60 -18.94
CA SER A 248 31.17 13.11 -18.14
C SER A 248 31.89 14.29 -17.52
N ILE A 249 32.20 14.15 -16.23
CA ILE A 249 33.49 14.54 -15.69
C ILE A 249 34.01 13.34 -14.90
#